data_AF-H3DM47-F1
#
_entry.id   AF-H3DM47-F1
#
_cell.length_a   1.000
_cell.length_b   1.000
_cell.length_c   1.000
_cell.angle_alpha   90.00
_cell.angle_beta   90.00
_cell.angle_gamma   90.00
#
_symmetry.space_group_name_H-M   'P 1'
#
loop_
_entity.id
_entity.type
_entity.pdbx_description
1 polymer ?
#
loop_
_entity_poly.entity_id
_entity_poly.type
_entity_poly.pdbx_seq_one_letter_code
_entity_poly.pdbx_strand_id
1 'polypeptide(L)'
;MQQVLSIWVRDPRRQKNDFWHAYVDYEICLHTTSVCFTKKISCVRRRYSEFVWLRQKLQANSIPMAKLPNLPPKNPFFSLNNAQQIAERMKGLQKFLEQILQNPVLLSDSCLHLFLQTQLSVSRIEACAAGRSRYSVAQALQGSGLRRFHSIDGLQQSPSSSCDCDSDRYSHTLL
;
A
#
# COMPACT_ATOMS: atom_id res chain seq x y z
N MET A 1 29.35 7.22 -7.04
CA MET A 1 28.04 7.70 -7.52
C MET A 1 27.18 8.02 -6.31
N GLN A 2 26.65 9.24 -6.22
CA GLN A 2 25.73 9.64 -5.15
C GLN A 2 24.34 9.02 -5.44
N GLN A 3 23.76 8.34 -4.46
CA GLN A 3 22.41 7.80 -4.58
C GLN A 3 21.40 8.95 -4.49
N VAL A 4 20.48 9.03 -5.45
CA VAL A 4 19.41 10.02 -5.49
C VAL A 4 18.14 9.38 -4.96
N LEU A 5 17.43 10.06 -4.07
CA LEU A 5 16.12 9.65 -3.57
C LEU A 5 15.25 10.90 -3.45
N SER A 6 14.17 10.93 -4.21
CA SER A 6 13.19 12.00 -4.22
C SER A 6 11.80 11.41 -3.95
N ILE A 7 11.04 12.08 -3.09
CA ILE A 7 9.68 11.70 -2.76
C ILE A 7 8.75 12.91 -2.79
N TRP A 8 7.55 12.73 -3.32
CA TRP A 8 6.53 13.76 -3.40
C TRP A 8 5.22 13.22 -2.86
N VAL A 9 4.47 14.06 -2.15
CA VAL A 9 3.08 13.78 -1.76
C VAL A 9 2.21 14.84 -2.42
N ARG A 10 1.31 14.40 -3.30
CA ARG A 10 0.57 15.29 -4.21
C ARG A 10 -0.83 14.78 -4.48
N ASP A 11 -1.55 15.51 -5.34
CA ASP A 11 -2.83 15.11 -5.92
C ASP A 11 -3.83 14.58 -4.86
N PRO A 12 -4.25 15.43 -3.91
CA PRO A 12 -5.22 15.03 -2.90
C PRO A 12 -6.56 14.74 -3.58
N ARG A 13 -7.09 13.53 -3.37
CA ARG A 13 -8.40 13.14 -3.91
C ARG A 13 -9.36 12.76 -2.81
N ARG A 14 -10.59 13.22 -2.93
CA ARG A 14 -11.69 12.78 -2.07
C ARG A 14 -12.20 11.44 -2.60
N GLN A 15 -11.98 10.39 -1.84
CA GLN A 15 -12.55 9.07 -2.08
C GLN A 15 -13.95 9.02 -1.44
N LYS A 16 -14.91 8.49 -2.17
CA LYS A 16 -16.25 8.17 -1.68
C LYS A 16 -16.44 6.66 -1.83
N ASN A 17 -16.14 5.91 -0.78
CA ASN A 17 -16.45 4.48 -0.78
C ASN A 17 -17.94 4.25 -0.56
N ASP A 18 -18.55 5.00 0.38
CA ASP A 18 -19.99 5.04 0.68
C ASP A 18 -20.35 6.41 1.29
N PHE A 19 -21.65 6.73 1.42
CA PHE A 19 -22.16 8.02 1.89
C PHE A 19 -21.52 8.54 3.20
N TRP A 20 -21.08 7.66 4.10
CA TRP A 20 -20.53 8.01 5.43
C TRP A 20 -19.02 7.85 5.57
N HIS A 21 -18.36 7.21 4.60
CA HIS A 21 -16.95 6.82 4.68
C HIS A 21 -16.05 7.60 3.72
N ALA A 22 -16.40 8.86 3.48
CA ALA A 22 -15.57 9.73 2.67
C ALA A 22 -14.24 10.03 3.38
N TYR A 23 -13.14 10.00 2.62
CA TYR A 23 -11.82 10.38 3.10
C TYR A 23 -11.02 11.06 1.99
N VAL A 24 -9.92 11.71 2.37
CA VAL A 24 -8.92 12.21 1.41
C VAL A 24 -7.71 11.31 1.46
N ASP A 25 -7.28 10.86 0.29
CA ASP A 25 -5.98 10.21 0.09
C ASP A 25 -5.07 11.09 -0.75
N TYR A 26 -3.77 10.76 -0.71
CA TYR A 26 -2.72 11.49 -1.40
C TYR A 26 -1.94 10.51 -2.27
N GLU A 27 -1.54 10.95 -3.46
CA GLU A 27 -0.57 10.24 -4.27
C GLU A 27 0.83 10.44 -3.69
N ILE A 28 1.53 9.35 -3.42
CA ILE A 28 2.93 9.34 -3.05
C ILE A 28 3.73 8.85 -4.26
N CYS A 29 4.62 9.69 -4.76
CA CYS A 29 5.54 9.34 -5.85
C CYS A 29 6.95 9.26 -5.31
N LEU A 30 7.62 8.13 -5.56
CA LEU A 30 9.01 7.91 -5.21
C LEU A 30 9.83 7.72 -6.50
N HIS A 31 10.97 8.40 -6.58
CA HIS A 31 11.98 8.18 -7.61
C HIS A 31 13.34 8.04 -6.92
N THR A 32 14.06 6.95 -7.20
CA THR A 32 15.36 6.71 -6.57
C THR A 32 16.29 5.88 -7.44
N THR A 33 17.59 6.11 -7.30
CA THR A 33 18.64 5.21 -7.81
C THR A 33 19.08 4.18 -6.76
N SER A 34 18.70 4.37 -5.49
CA SER A 34 19.12 3.55 -4.35
C SER A 34 18.79 2.07 -4.51
N VAL A 35 19.73 1.21 -4.12
CA VAL A 35 19.56 -0.25 -4.08
C VAL A 35 18.68 -0.70 -2.91
N CYS A 36 18.40 0.17 -1.94
CA CYS A 36 17.49 -0.14 -0.83
C CYS A 36 16.05 -0.35 -1.29
N PHE A 37 15.69 0.13 -2.49
CA PHE A 37 14.34 0.05 -3.03
C PHE A 37 14.26 -0.94 -4.18
N THR A 38 13.21 -1.78 -4.18
CA THR A 38 12.96 -2.75 -5.26
C THR A 38 12.53 -2.05 -6.55
N LYS A 39 11.59 -1.10 -6.47
CA LYS A 39 11.23 -0.26 -7.63
C LYS A 39 12.01 1.05 -7.60
N LYS A 40 12.55 1.45 -8.75
CA LYS A 40 13.21 2.77 -8.90
C LYS A 40 12.20 3.91 -8.99
N ILE A 41 11.00 3.63 -9.51
CA ILE A 41 9.87 4.55 -9.53
C ILE A 41 8.65 3.82 -8.98
N SER A 42 7.93 4.44 -8.05
CA SER A 42 6.62 3.97 -7.60
C SER A 42 5.65 5.11 -7.34
N CYS A 43 4.37 4.88 -7.65
CA CYS A 43 3.27 5.78 -7.31
C CYS A 43 2.21 4.96 -6.57
N VAL A 44 1.88 5.37 -5.34
CA VAL A 44 0.88 4.72 -4.50
C VAL A 44 -0.09 5.75 -3.95
N ARG A 45 -1.27 5.33 -3.51
CA ARG A 45 -2.23 6.23 -2.85
C ARG A 45 -2.44 5.83 -1.41
N ARG A 46 -2.30 6.78 -0.49
CA ARG A 46 -2.42 6.55 0.96
C ARG A 46 -3.21 7.65 1.63
N ARG A 47 -4.06 7.28 2.59
CA ARG A 47 -4.79 8.25 3.44
C ARG A 47 -4.04 8.50 4.73
N TYR A 48 -4.35 9.63 5.39
CA TYR A 48 -3.66 10.06 6.62
C TYR A 48 -3.60 8.99 7.72
N SER A 49 -4.67 8.24 7.95
CA SER A 49 -4.67 7.20 9.00
C SER A 49 -3.66 6.08 8.74
N GLU A 50 -3.34 5.79 7.48
CA GLU A 50 -2.32 4.79 7.15
C GLU A 50 -0.90 5.32 7.44
N PHE A 51 -0.68 6.63 7.32
CA PHE A 51 0.58 7.24 7.78
C PHE A 51 0.71 7.19 9.31
N VAL A 52 -0.39 7.38 10.04
CA VAL A 52 -0.41 7.21 11.51
C VAL A 52 0.00 5.80 11.88
N TRP A 53 -0.59 4.80 11.22
CA TRP A 53 -0.19 3.40 11.38
C TRP A 53 1.29 3.19 11.05
N LEU A 54 1.78 3.70 9.91
CA LEU A 54 3.18 3.54 9.50
C LEU A 54 4.12 4.09 10.57
N ARG A 55 3.87 5.30 11.07
CA ARG A 55 4.70 5.91 12.12
C ARG A 55 4.72 5.06 13.39
N GLN A 56 3.56 4.56 13.83
CA GLN A 56 3.48 3.69 15.01
C GLN A 56 4.24 2.38 14.79
N LYS A 57 4.10 1.78 13.59
CA LYS A 57 4.76 0.54 13.25
C LYS A 57 6.28 0.68 13.21
N LEU A 58 6.78 1.74 12.56
CA LEU A 58 8.20 2.07 12.53
C LEU A 58 8.75 2.37 13.93
N GLN A 59 7.99 3.07 14.79
CA GLN A 59 8.40 3.31 16.16
C GLN A 59 8.54 1.99 16.94
N ALA A 60 7.56 1.10 16.82
CA ALA A 60 7.56 -0.20 17.51
C ALA A 60 8.68 -1.14 17.03
N ASN A 61 9.09 -1.03 15.77
CA ASN A 61 10.18 -1.81 15.20
C ASN A 61 11.57 -1.15 15.42
N SER A 62 11.61 0.09 15.93
CA SER A 62 12.84 0.85 16.17
C SER A 62 13.30 0.79 17.63
N ILE A 63 14.55 1.16 17.88
CA ILE A 63 15.13 1.24 19.24
C ILE A 63 14.32 2.25 20.09
N PRO A 64 14.01 1.96 21.36
CA PRO A 64 13.13 2.79 22.21
C PRO A 64 13.43 4.29 22.30
N MET A 65 14.68 4.71 22.07
CA MET A 65 15.08 6.13 22.09
C MET A 65 15.06 6.84 20.72
N ALA A 66 14.72 6.13 19.64
CA ALA A 66 14.64 6.72 18.32
C ALA A 66 13.44 7.68 18.24
N LYS A 67 13.71 8.99 18.11
CA LYS A 67 12.68 10.01 17.87
C LYS A 67 12.27 9.99 16.41
N LEU A 68 11.11 9.40 16.10
CA LEU A 68 10.57 9.46 14.74
C LEU A 68 10.02 10.85 14.41
N PRO A 69 10.16 11.30 13.15
CA PRO A 69 9.48 12.47 12.61
C PRO A 69 8.01 12.54 13.01
N ASN A 70 7.54 13.74 13.35
CA ASN A 70 6.15 13.97 13.67
C ASN A 70 5.32 14.05 12.39
N LEU A 71 4.14 13.43 12.42
CA LEU A 71 3.12 13.65 11.40
C LEU A 71 2.50 15.04 11.59
N PRO A 72 1.89 15.63 10.53
CA PRO A 72 1.04 16.79 10.72
C PRO A 72 -0.04 16.44 11.76
N PRO A 73 -0.33 17.38 12.69
CA PRO A 73 -1.19 17.10 13.83
C PRO A 73 -2.56 16.62 13.38
N LYS A 74 -3.12 15.66 14.11
CA LYS A 74 -4.49 15.22 13.89
C LYS A 74 -5.42 16.36 14.27
N ASN A 75 -5.94 17.07 13.28
CA ASN A 75 -6.95 18.10 13.50
C ASN A 75 -8.32 17.42 13.74
N PRO A 76 -8.92 17.51 14.93
CA PRO A 76 -10.26 16.96 15.19
C PRO A 76 -11.35 17.66 14.36
N PHE A 77 -11.12 18.89 13.91
CA PHE A 77 -12.00 19.68 13.05
C PHE A 77 -11.51 19.69 11.59
N PHE A 78 -10.85 18.62 11.15
CA PHE A 78 -10.41 18.52 9.76
C PHE A 78 -11.60 18.44 8.81
N SER A 79 -11.72 19.42 7.91
CA SER A 79 -12.75 19.47 6.89
C SER A 79 -12.24 18.91 5.57
N LEU A 80 -12.95 17.94 5.00
CA LEU A 80 -12.65 17.37 3.67
C LEU A 80 -12.85 18.37 2.52
N ASN A 81 -13.45 19.53 2.80
CA ASN A 81 -13.68 20.59 1.81
C ASN A 81 -12.73 21.79 2.00
N ASN A 82 -11.90 21.80 3.04
CA ASN A 82 -10.97 22.90 3.28
C ASN A 82 -9.63 22.64 2.57
N ALA A 83 -9.44 23.31 1.42
CA ALA A 83 -8.26 23.15 0.59
C ALA A 83 -6.95 23.51 1.32
N GLN A 84 -6.96 24.51 2.20
CA GLN A 84 -5.78 24.90 2.98
C GLN A 84 -5.37 23.79 3.95
N GLN A 85 -6.32 23.24 4.71
CA GLN A 85 -6.03 22.13 5.63
C GLN A 85 -5.51 20.88 4.89
N ILE A 86 -6.07 20.60 3.71
CA ILE A 86 -5.63 19.48 2.86
C ILE A 86 -4.20 19.71 2.38
N ALA A 87 -3.85 20.91 1.93
CA ALA A 87 -2.52 21.27 1.46
C ALA A 87 -1.47 21.28 2.58
N GLU A 88 -1.80 21.82 3.75
CA GLU A 88 -0.93 21.79 4.93
C GLU A 88 -0.63 20.36 5.38
N ARG A 89 -1.67 19.50 5.41
CA ARG A 89 -1.49 18.07 5.69
C ARG A 89 -0.60 17.41 4.64
N MET A 90 -0.84 17.66 3.35
CA MET A 90 -0.03 17.12 2.24
C MET A 90 1.46 17.47 2.40
N LYS A 91 1.76 18.75 2.66
CA LYS A 91 3.13 19.23 2.90
C LYS A 91 3.76 18.56 4.12
N GLY A 92 3.00 18.41 5.21
CA GLY A 92 3.47 17.71 6.41
C GLY A 92 3.74 16.23 6.17
N LEU A 93 2.92 15.55 5.37
CA LEU A 93 3.13 14.15 4.99
C LEU A 93 4.38 13.97 4.12
N GLN A 94 4.64 14.89 3.18
CA GLN A 94 5.87 14.85 2.40
C GLN A 94 7.10 15.02 3.28
N LYS A 95 7.12 16.05 4.14
CA LYS A 95 8.21 16.30 5.07
C LYS A 95 8.47 15.10 5.99
N PHE A 96 7.41 14.46 6.48
CA PHE A 96 7.52 13.23 7.27
C PHE A 96 8.27 12.14 6.48
N LEU A 97 7.88 11.84 5.24
CA LEU A 97 8.54 10.82 4.45
C LEU A 97 9.99 11.18 4.09
N GLU A 98 10.26 12.44 3.71
CA GLU A 98 11.61 12.93 3.42
C GLU A 98 12.55 12.68 4.62
N GLN A 99 12.07 12.92 5.86
CA GLN A 99 12.85 12.67 7.06
C GLN A 99 13.00 11.17 7.39
N ILE A 100 11.96 10.36 7.20
CA ILE A 100 12.03 8.90 7.39
C ILE A 100 13.07 8.28 6.45
N LEU A 101 13.10 8.71 5.19
CA LEU A 101 13.96 8.17 4.14
C LEU A 101 15.45 8.55 4.29
N GLN A 102 15.77 9.46 5.22
CA GLN A 102 17.16 9.77 5.59
C GLN A 102 17.72 8.81 6.64
N ASN A 103 16.91 7.95 7.26
CA ASN A 103 17.34 7.05 8.33
C ASN A 103 17.50 5.60 7.81
N PRO A 104 18.74 5.07 7.72
CA PRO A 104 19.00 3.71 7.24
C PRO A 104 18.31 2.60 8.06
N VAL A 105 18.11 2.81 9.36
CA VAL A 105 17.42 1.85 10.24
C VAL A 105 15.94 1.76 9.87
N LEU A 106 15.31 2.86 9.46
CA LEU A 106 13.91 2.84 9.00
C LEU A 106 13.81 2.29 7.58
N LEU A 107 14.83 2.51 6.75
CA LEU A 107 14.92 1.96 5.39
C LEU A 107 15.06 0.43 5.35
N SER A 108 15.44 -0.24 6.44
CA SER A 108 15.45 -1.70 6.48
C SER A 108 14.07 -2.32 6.78
N ASP A 109 13.08 -1.51 7.17
CA ASP A 109 11.75 -2.00 7.52
C ASP A 109 10.90 -2.34 6.28
N SER A 110 10.52 -3.60 6.15
CA SER A 110 9.69 -4.08 5.04
C SER A 110 8.31 -3.40 4.96
N CYS A 111 7.74 -2.97 6.09
CA CYS A 111 6.46 -2.24 6.11
C CYS A 111 6.57 -0.89 5.39
N LEU A 112 7.71 -0.20 5.50
CA LEU A 112 7.96 1.05 4.78
C LEU A 112 7.98 0.83 3.27
N HIS A 113 8.70 -0.20 2.81
CA HIS A 113 8.76 -0.55 1.39
C HIS A 113 7.40 -0.94 0.83
N LEU A 114 6.66 -1.80 1.54
CA LEU A 114 5.32 -2.20 1.13
C LEU A 114 4.35 -1.01 1.09
N PHE A 115 4.47 -0.08 2.05
CA PHE A 115 3.68 1.14 2.09
C PHE A 115 3.93 2.05 0.89
N LEU A 116 5.20 2.24 0.50
CA LEU A 116 5.63 3.17 -0.56
C LEU A 116 5.56 2.58 -1.98
N GLN A 117 5.62 1.26 -2.11
CA GLN A 117 5.82 0.61 -3.41
C GLN A 117 4.66 -0.33 -3.81
N THR A 118 3.67 -0.54 -2.95
CA THR A 118 2.50 -1.39 -3.24
C THR A 118 1.18 -0.71 -2.84
N GLN A 119 0.07 -1.18 -3.41
CA GLN A 119 -1.30 -0.78 -3.03
C GLN A 119 -1.92 -1.70 -1.96
N LEU A 120 -1.11 -2.47 -1.23
CA LEU A 120 -1.63 -3.35 -0.18
C LEU A 120 -2.26 -2.54 0.95
N SER A 121 -3.42 -2.99 1.46
CA SER A 121 -4.01 -2.45 2.68
C SER A 121 -3.07 -2.68 3.88
N VAL A 122 -3.20 -1.84 4.91
CA VAL A 122 -2.45 -1.98 6.17
C VAL A 122 -2.44 -3.42 6.70
N SER A 123 -3.61 -4.07 6.78
CA SER A 123 -3.73 -5.46 7.24
C SER A 123 -2.93 -6.45 6.39
N ARG A 124 -2.90 -6.24 5.06
CA ARG A 124 -2.12 -7.09 4.14
C ARG A 124 -0.62 -6.81 4.22
N ILE A 125 -0.22 -5.56 4.51
CA ILE A 125 1.18 -5.23 4.79
C ILE A 125 1.64 -5.97 6.05
N GLU A 126 0.87 -5.89 7.14
CA GLU A 126 1.20 -6.58 8.39
C GLU A 126 1.28 -8.10 8.23
N ALA A 127 0.31 -8.70 7.52
CA ALA A 127 0.34 -10.13 7.22
C ALA A 127 1.58 -10.51 6.39
N CYS A 128 1.94 -9.69 5.40
CA CYS A 128 3.10 -9.95 4.53
C CYS A 128 4.43 -9.81 5.27
N ALA A 129 4.61 -8.72 6.02
CA ALA A 129 5.82 -8.50 6.82
C ALA A 129 5.99 -9.56 7.92
N ALA A 130 4.90 -10.11 8.45
CA ALA A 130 4.93 -11.18 9.45
C ALA A 130 5.02 -12.60 8.85
N GLY A 131 5.15 -12.75 7.53
CA GLY A 131 5.21 -14.06 6.88
C GLY A 131 3.89 -14.85 6.89
N ARG A 132 2.76 -14.19 7.14
CA ARG A 132 1.41 -14.80 7.19
C ARG A 132 0.62 -14.69 5.88
N SER A 133 1.15 -14.04 4.85
CA SER A 133 0.54 -14.00 3.51
C SER A 133 1.01 -15.12 2.60
N ARG A 134 0.26 -15.40 1.53
CA ARG A 134 0.61 -16.40 0.50
C ARG A 134 1.79 -16.00 -0.40
N TYR A 135 2.29 -14.77 -0.25
CA TYR A 135 3.41 -14.23 -1.03
C TYR A 135 4.41 -13.54 -0.11
N SER A 136 5.68 -13.49 -0.51
CA SER A 136 6.74 -12.79 0.19
C SER A 136 6.71 -11.28 -0.05
N VAL A 137 7.46 -10.54 0.75
CA VAL A 137 7.67 -9.09 0.56
C VAL A 137 8.22 -8.80 -0.84
N ALA A 138 9.22 -9.57 -1.30
CA ALA A 138 9.81 -9.40 -2.63
C ALA A 138 8.79 -9.63 -3.75
N GLN A 139 7.95 -10.67 -3.64
CA GLN A 139 6.89 -10.95 -4.60
C GLN A 139 5.84 -9.83 -4.64
N ALA A 140 5.46 -9.28 -3.47
CA ALA A 140 4.53 -8.15 -3.38
C ALA A 140 5.08 -6.89 -4.06
N LEU A 141 6.37 -6.60 -3.85
CA LEU A 141 7.05 -5.45 -4.45
C LEU A 141 7.21 -5.63 -5.96
N GLN A 142 7.45 -6.83 -6.47
CA GLN A 142 7.55 -7.08 -7.91
C GLN A 142 6.18 -7.07 -8.61
N GLY A 143 5.14 -7.64 -7.98
CA GLY A 143 3.83 -7.88 -8.62
C GLY A 143 2.92 -6.65 -8.76
N SER A 144 3.29 -5.52 -8.18
CA SER A 144 2.44 -4.32 -8.11
C SER A 144 2.80 -3.25 -9.15
N GLY A 145 3.67 -3.55 -10.12
CA GLY A 145 3.79 -2.76 -11.35
C GLY A 145 2.82 -3.30 -12.40
N LEU A 146 2.16 -2.45 -13.18
CA LEU A 146 1.25 -2.82 -14.28
C LEU A 146 1.77 -4.06 -15.03
N ARG A 147 1.24 -5.25 -14.72
CA ARG A 147 1.30 -6.40 -15.63
C ARG A 147 0.08 -6.33 -16.54
N ARG A 148 0.14 -5.42 -17.51
CA ARG A 148 -0.47 -5.67 -18.82
C ARG A 148 0.53 -6.54 -19.60
N PHE A 149 0.68 -7.79 -19.17
CA PHE A 149 1.21 -8.86 -20.01
C PHE A 149 0.42 -10.12 -19.64
N HIS A 150 -0.67 -10.27 -20.37
CA HIS A 150 -1.24 -11.58 -20.63
C HIS A 150 -0.24 -12.29 -21.53
N SER A 151 0.50 -13.24 -20.97
CA SER A 151 1.16 -14.29 -21.73
C SER A 151 0.50 -15.57 -21.26
N ILE A 152 -0.57 -15.96 -21.96
CA ILE A 152 -0.91 -17.37 -22.09
C ILE A 152 0.06 -17.91 -23.13
N ASP A 153 1.08 -18.60 -22.68
CA ASP A 153 1.76 -19.56 -23.54
C ASP A 153 1.94 -20.85 -22.76
N GLY A 154 1.26 -21.88 -23.27
CA GLY A 154 1.73 -23.26 -23.25
C GLY A 154 1.57 -24.03 -21.94
N LEU A 155 0.38 -24.59 -21.70
CA LEU A 155 0.29 -25.99 -21.28
C LEU A 155 -0.87 -26.68 -22.01
N GLN A 156 -0.46 -27.65 -22.81
CA GLN A 156 -1.19 -28.44 -23.78
C GLN A 156 -2.26 -29.34 -23.13
N GLN A 157 -3.33 -29.56 -23.88
CA GLN A 157 -4.48 -30.45 -23.66
C GLN A 157 -4.08 -31.87 -23.18
N SER A 158 -4.58 -32.32 -22.02
CA SER A 158 -5.69 -33.30 -21.79
C SER A 158 -5.27 -34.80 -21.84
N PRO A 159 -5.90 -35.74 -21.08
CA PRO A 159 -7.32 -36.07 -21.26
C PRO A 159 -8.16 -36.31 -19.97
N SER A 160 -9.45 -36.01 -20.11
CA SER A 160 -10.66 -36.57 -19.47
C SER A 160 -10.55 -37.36 -18.14
N SER A 161 -11.17 -36.85 -17.08
CA SER A 161 -11.99 -37.67 -16.16
C SER A 161 -13.25 -36.89 -15.77
N SER A 162 -14.32 -37.07 -16.53
CA SER A 162 -15.68 -36.81 -16.07
C SER A 162 -15.99 -37.79 -14.94
N CYS A 163 -16.30 -37.28 -13.75
CA CYS A 163 -17.06 -38.02 -12.76
C CYS A 163 -18.37 -37.27 -12.52
N ASP A 164 -19.35 -37.67 -13.31
CA ASP A 164 -20.76 -37.49 -13.03
C ASP A 164 -21.13 -38.23 -11.73
N CYS A 165 -21.92 -37.58 -10.89
CA CYS A 165 -22.79 -38.25 -9.91
C CYS A 165 -24.15 -37.56 -9.95
N ASP A 166 -25.00 -38.07 -10.85
CA ASP A 166 -26.46 -38.15 -10.70
C ASP A 166 -26.82 -38.72 -9.31
N SER A 167 -27.97 -38.51 -8.68
CA SER A 167 -29.24 -37.88 -9.01
C SER A 167 -29.99 -37.81 -7.66
N ASP A 168 -30.86 -36.82 -7.45
CA ASP A 168 -32.15 -37.12 -6.82
C ASP A 168 -33.21 -36.14 -7.30
N ARG A 169 -34.18 -36.74 -7.99
CA ARG A 169 -35.29 -36.14 -8.71
C ARG A 169 -36.55 -36.48 -7.93
N TYR A 170 -37.25 -35.48 -7.40
CA TYR A 170 -38.71 -35.56 -7.27
C TYR A 170 -39.33 -34.26 -7.76
N SER A 171 -40.01 -34.38 -8.89
CA SER A 171 -40.89 -33.41 -9.51
C SER A 171 -42.23 -33.38 -8.80
N HIS A 172 -42.85 -32.20 -8.69
CA HIS A 172 -44.30 -31.97 -8.83
C HIS A 172 -44.47 -30.44 -9.02
N THR A 173 -44.54 -29.97 -10.28
CA THR A 173 -45.74 -29.68 -11.09
C THR A 173 -46.51 -28.44 -10.62
N LEU A 174 -46.57 -27.48 -11.55
CA LEU A 174 -47.43 -26.30 -11.66
C LEU A 174 -48.84 -26.47 -11.09
N LEU A 175 -49.29 -25.47 -10.32
CA LEU A 175 -50.42 -24.60 -10.63
C LEU A 175 -50.15 -23.20 -10.05
#